data_AF-A0A2M6XXK8-F1
#
_entry.id   AF-A0A2M6XXK8-F1
#
_cell.length_a   1.000
_cell.length_b   1.000
_cell.length_c   1.000
_cell.angle_alpha   90.00
_cell.angle_beta   90.00
_cell.angle_gamma   90.00
#
_symmetry.space_group_name_H-M   'P 1'
#
loop_
_entity.id
_entity.type
_entity.pdbx_description
1 polymer ?
#
loop_
_entity_poly.entity_id
_entity_poly.type
_entity_poly.pdbx_seq_one_letter_code
_entity_poly.pdbx_strand_id
1 'polypeptide(L)' 'MLTNSSILITGGTGSFGHTFVPLTLAKYNPRRLVIFSRDEMKQWEMAKLYANDPRVRFFIGDVRDKDRLARALHG' A
#
# COMPACT_ATOMS: atom_id res chain seq x y z
N MET A 1 6.41 -12.17 -12.57
CA MET A 1 7.34 -11.25 -11.87
C MET A 1 6.78 -10.61 -10.60
N LEU A 2 5.47 -10.37 -10.46
CA LEU A 2 4.88 -9.82 -9.21
C LEU A 2 3.97 -10.80 -8.44
N THR A 3 3.74 -12.00 -8.98
CA THR A 3 2.92 -13.03 -8.36
C THR A 3 3.52 -13.48 -7.03
N ASN A 4 2.69 -13.55 -5.98
CA ASN A 4 3.10 -13.91 -4.61
C ASN A 4 4.19 -13.01 -3.99
N SER A 5 4.39 -11.81 -4.54
CA SER A 5 5.38 -10.84 -4.01
C SER A 5 4.83 -10.03 -2.83
N SER A 6 5.73 -9.41 -2.07
CA SER A 6 5.41 -8.37 -1.08
C SER A 6 5.76 -7.01 -1.68
N ILE A 7 4.77 -6.13 -1.81
CA ILE A 7 4.92 -4.84 -2.50
C ILE A 7 4.70 -3.70 -1.51
N LEU A 8 5.60 -2.73 -1.47
CA LEU A 8 5.44 -1.47 -0.74
C LEU A 8 5.27 -0.33 -1.75
N ILE A 9 4.23 0.49 -1.55
CA ILE A 9 3.92 1.66 -2.38
C ILE A 9 3.98 2.90 -1.48
N THR A 10 5.05 3.68 -1.60
CA THR A 10 5.16 4.99 -0.96
C THR A 10 4.36 6.03 -1.73
N GLY A 11 3.65 6.92 -1.04
CA GLY A 11 2.72 7.86 -1.69
C GLY A 11 1.54 7.16 -2.36
N GLY A 12 1.21 5.93 -1.95
CA GLY A 12 0.19 5.08 -2.60
C GLY A 12 -1.25 5.59 -2.50
N THR A 13 -1.51 6.68 -1.76
CA THR A 13 -2.80 7.38 -1.76
C THR A 13 -2.94 8.40 -2.91
N GLY A 14 -1.89 8.57 -3.73
CA GLY A 14 -1.96 9.41 -4.93
C GLY A 14 -2.76 8.76 -6.06
N SER A 15 -2.98 9.52 -7.14
CA SER A 15 -3.68 9.04 -8.35
C SER A 15 -3.09 7.74 -8.90
N PHE A 16 -1.75 7.64 -8.93
CA PHE A 16 -1.06 6.44 -9.37
C PHE A 16 -1.44 5.22 -8.52
N GLY A 17 -1.42 5.34 -7.19
CA GLY A 17 -1.73 4.22 -6.31
C GLY A 17 -3.19 3.79 -6.41
N HIS A 18 -4.12 4.73 -6.58
CA HIS A 18 -5.54 4.42 -6.83
C HIS A 18 -5.76 3.56 -8.07
N THR A 19 -4.96 3.74 -9.13
CA THR A 19 -5.05 2.92 -10.35
C THR A 19 -4.19 1.65 -10.28
N PHE A 20 -3.00 1.74 -9.68
CA PHE A 20 -2.04 0.65 -9.66
C PHE A 20 -2.44 -0.48 -8.72
N VAL A 21 -3.03 -0.18 -7.56
CA VAL A 21 -3.48 -1.17 -6.58
C VAL A 21 -4.51 -2.15 -7.15
N PRO A 22 -5.64 -1.71 -7.74
CA PRO A 22 -6.63 -2.64 -8.27
C PRO A 22 -6.09 -3.44 -9.46
N LEU A 23 -5.30 -2.80 -10.34
CA LEU A 23 -4.65 -3.48 -11.46
C LEU A 23 -3.70 -4.58 -10.98
N THR A 24 -2.92 -4.31 -9.94
CA THR A 24 -1.96 -5.26 -9.39
C THR A 24 -2.65 -6.42 -8.69
N LEU A 25 -3.70 -6.14 -7.92
CA LEU A 25 -4.50 -7.17 -7.26
C LEU A 25 -5.18 -8.11 -8.27
N ALA A 26 -5.74 -7.56 -9.34
CA ALA A 26 -6.42 -8.34 -10.38
C ALA A 26 -5.45 -9.14 -11.26
N LYS A 27 -4.35 -8.53 -11.70
CA LYS A 27 -3.44 -9.13 -12.69
C LYS A 27 -2.39 -10.05 -12.07
N TYR A 28 -1.90 -9.74 -10.88
CA TYR A 28 -0.72 -10.41 -10.32
C TYR A 28 -0.96 -11.17 -9.03
N ASN A 29 -2.08 -10.94 -8.31
CA ASN A 29 -2.37 -11.59 -7.02
C ASN A 29 -1.15 -11.62 -6.07
N PRO A 30 -0.66 -10.44 -5.63
CA PRO A 30 0.47 -10.36 -4.71
C PRO A 30 0.10 -10.96 -3.35
N ARG A 31 1.11 -11.43 -2.61
CA ARG A 31 0.92 -11.93 -1.24
C ARG A 31 0.49 -10.81 -0.29
N ARG A 32 1.08 -9.63 -0.49
CA ARG A 32 0.84 -8.44 0.32
C ARG A 32 1.10 -7.18 -0.49
N LEU A 33 0.25 -6.18 -0.31
CA LEU A 33 0.40 -4.84 -0.84
C LEU A 33 0.29 -3.83 0.31
N VAL A 34 1.33 -3.05 0.53
CA VAL A 34 1.45 -2.08 1.61
C VAL A 34 1.39 -0.67 1.03
N ILE A 35 0.42 0.13 1.45
CA ILE A 35 0.28 1.54 1.09
C ILE A 35 0.87 2.37 2.22
N PHE A 36 1.91 3.14 1.91
CA PHE A 36 2.61 4.00 2.85
C PHE A 36 2.43 5.45 2.46
N SER A 37 1.80 6.25 3.32
CA SER A 37 1.54 7.67 3.07
C SER A 37 1.38 8.43 4.39
N ARG A 38 1.43 9.76 4.32
CA ARG A 38 1.25 10.66 5.47
C ARG A 38 -0.20 11.12 5.64
N ASP A 39 -0.99 11.05 4.58
CA ASP A 39 -2.35 11.58 4.54
C ASP A 39 -3.34 10.54 5.06
N GLU A 40 -3.75 10.70 6.32
CA GLU A 40 -4.65 9.77 7.01
C GLU A 40 -6.04 9.74 6.38
N MET A 41 -6.54 10.89 5.91
CA MET A 41 -7.88 11.00 5.32
C MET A 41 -7.95 10.21 4.03
N LYS A 42 -6.99 10.40 3.12
CA LYS A 42 -6.95 9.63 1.86
C LYS A 42 -6.70 8.14 2.10
N GLN A 43 -5.88 7.79 3.09
CA GLN A 43 -5.70 6.38 3.46
C GLN A 43 -7.01 5.77 3.95
N TRP A 44 -7.76 6.47 4.80
CA TRP A 44 -9.02 5.98 5.34
C TRP A 44 -10.07 5.76 4.25
N GLU A 45 -10.20 6.72 3.32
CA GLU A 45 -11.08 6.57 2.15
C GLU A 45 -10.71 5.35 1.32
N MET A 46 -9.42 5.18 1.03
CA MET A 46 -8.92 4.04 0.27
C MET A 46 -9.10 2.72 1.04
N ALA A 47 -8.90 2.72 2.36
CA ALA A 47 -9.05 1.54 3.21
C ALA A 47 -10.49 1.00 3.21
N LYS A 48 -11.50 1.87 3.12
CA LYS A 48 -12.89 1.43 2.96
C LYS A 48 -13.10 0.62 1.67
N LEU A 49 -12.44 0.99 0.58
CA LEU A 49 -12.55 0.29 -0.70
C LEU A 49 -11.94 -1.11 -0.64
N TYR A 50 -10.92 -1.31 0.21
CA TYR A 50 -10.18 -2.57 0.34
C TYR A 50 -10.40 -3.26 1.69
N ALA A 51 -11.43 -2.90 2.45
CA ALA A 51 -11.69 -3.42 3.79
C ALA A 51 -11.85 -4.96 3.83
N ASN A 52 -12.31 -5.55 2.74
CA ASN A 52 -12.53 -6.99 2.59
C ASN A 52 -11.32 -7.72 1.99
N ASP A 53 -10.23 -7.02 1.66
CA ASP A 53 -9.04 -7.60 1.05
C ASP A 53 -7.86 -7.61 2.04
N PRO A 54 -7.57 -8.74 2.70
CA PRO A 54 -6.52 -8.81 3.72
C PRO A 54 -5.10 -8.65 3.15
N ARG A 55 -4.95 -8.67 1.82
CA ARG A 55 -3.66 -8.44 1.14
C ARG A 55 -3.26 -6.97 1.21
N VAL A 56 -4.22 -6.05 1.26
CA VAL A 56 -3.98 -4.61 1.27
C VAL A 56 -3.83 -4.12 2.70
N ARG A 57 -2.73 -3.43 2.99
CA ARG A 57 -2.41 -2.88 4.31
C ARG A 57 -2.06 -1.41 4.19
N PHE A 58 -2.40 -0.64 5.21
CA PHE A 58 -2.18 0.79 5.27
C PHE A 58 -1.23 1.11 6.41
N PHE A 59 -0.17 1.87 6.12
CA PHE A 59 0.79 2.34 7.10
C PHE A 59 0.90 3.86 6.99
N ILE A 60 0.68 4.53 8.10
CA ILE A 60 0.94 5.96 8.21
C ILE A 60 2.43 6.16 8.42
N GLY A 61 3.06 7.02 7.63
CA GLY A 61 4.45 7.42 7.83
C GLY A 61 4.98 8.34 6.73
N ASP A 62 6.13 8.94 7.02
CA ASP A 62 6.85 9.82 6.09
C ASP A 62 8.08 9.08 5.54
N VAL A 63 8.33 9.20 4.23
CA VAL A 63 9.53 8.66 3.58
C VAL A 63 10.81 9.37 4.04
N ARG A 64 10.67 10.57 4.61
CA ARG A 64 11.77 11.33 5.22
C ARG A 64 12.21 10.76 6.57
N ASP A 65 11.38 9.94 7.21
CA ASP A 65 11.71 9.23 8.43
C ASP A 65 12.25 7.83 8.09
N LYS A 66 13.57 7.69 8.16
CA LYS A 66 14.29 6.46 7.81
C LYS A 66 13.83 5.26 8.66
N ASP A 67 13.63 5.45 9.96
CA ASP A 67 13.28 4.37 10.88
C ASP A 67 11.85 3.90 10.65
N ARG A 68 10.95 4.83 10.31
CA ARG A 68 9.57 4.50 9.94
C ARG A 68 9.48 3.79 8.60
N LEU A 69 10.26 4.23 7.60
CA LEU A 69 10.34 3.54 6.31
C LEU A 69 10.94 2.13 6.45
N ALA A 70 11.99 1.97 7.25
CA ALA A 70 12.60 0.67 7.52
C ALA A 70 11.59 -0.32 8.11
N ARG A 71 10.73 0.12 9.05
CA ARG A 71 9.66 -0.74 9.59
C ARG A 71 8.64 -1.17 8.53
N ALA A 72 8.28 -0.28 7.60
CA ALA A 72 7.37 -0.62 6.51
C ALA A 72 7.96 -1.65 5.51
N LEU A 73 9.28 -1.72 5.39
CA LEU A 73 9.99 -2.67 4.53
C LEU A 73 10.13 -4.07 5.14
N HIS A 74 10.17 -4.19 6.47
CA HIS A 74 10.38 -5.48 7.18
C HIS A 74 9.07 -6.14 7.65
N GLY A 75 7.93 -5.55 7.31
CA GLY A 75 6.59 -6.03 7.69
C GLY A 75 6.09 -7.19 6.86
#